data_AF-A0A968I6K1-F1
#
_entry.id   AF-A0A968I6K1-F1
#
_cell.length_a   1.000
_cell.length_b   1.000
_cell.length_c   1.000
_cell.angle_alpha   90.00
_cell.angle_beta   90.00
_cell.angle_gamma   90.00
#
_symmetry.space_group_name_H-M   'P 1'
#
loop_
_entity.id
_entity.type
_entity.pdbx_description
1 polymer ?
#
loop_
_entity_poly.entity_id
_entity_poly.type
_entity_poly.pdbx_seq_one_letter_code
_entity_poly.pdbx_strand_id
1 'polypeptide(L)'
;LLEPSFDDDDSDAPLASEMKIVANLKKAALAVAGSAALKFAQSISQQQEVMMRTADMIIQAFVAESALLRTQKIISSGKDASLETAMTQILVAQAAEKSFNAGREALSSFMDGDDLRMTLAAVRRFTKFDAVNVIALRRQIAAAVLEADGYPLK
;
A
#
# COMPACT_ATOMS: atom_id res chain seq x y z
N LEU A 1 17.37 -6.78 -6.35
CA LEU A 1 16.04 -6.67 -5.69
C LEU A 1 15.95 -5.57 -4.63
N LEU A 2 17.07 -5.09 -4.07
CA LEU A 2 17.11 -4.02 -3.06
C LEU A 2 17.66 -2.67 -3.60
N GLU A 3 17.92 -2.57 -4.89
CA GLU A 3 18.37 -1.31 -5.48
C GLU A 3 17.19 -0.35 -5.68
N PRO A 4 17.35 0.94 -5.34
CA PRO A 4 16.40 1.96 -5.75
C PRO A 4 16.42 2.05 -7.28
N SER A 5 15.29 1.76 -7.94
CA SER A 5 15.15 2.19 -9.33
C SER A 5 14.98 3.70 -9.33
N PHE A 6 15.92 4.39 -9.96
CA PHE A 6 15.79 5.77 -10.38
C PHE A 6 15.14 5.75 -11.77
N ASP A 7 13.85 5.40 -11.81
CA ASP A 7 13.02 5.78 -12.95
C ASP A 7 12.57 7.23 -12.67
N ASP A 8 13.44 8.16 -13.03
CA ASP A 8 13.08 9.57 -13.20
C ASP A 8 12.37 9.69 -14.55
N ASP A 9 11.03 9.86 -14.54
CA ASP A 9 10.30 10.77 -15.46
C ASP A 9 8.76 10.78 -15.31
N ASP A 10 8.16 10.13 -14.30
CA ASP A 10 6.69 10.18 -14.10
C ASP A 10 6.24 11.18 -13.02
N SER A 11 7.07 12.15 -12.63
CA SER A 11 6.72 13.08 -11.53
C SER A 11 5.46 13.92 -11.80
N ASP A 12 5.13 14.13 -13.08
CA ASP A 12 3.93 14.87 -13.54
C ASP A 12 2.73 13.95 -13.83
N ALA A 13 2.89 12.63 -13.75
CA ALA A 13 1.79 11.69 -14.01
C ALA A 13 0.72 11.81 -12.91
N PRO A 14 -0.59 11.74 -13.26
CA PRO A 14 -1.64 11.73 -12.26
C PRO A 14 -1.42 10.59 -11.26
N LEU A 15 -1.41 10.94 -9.97
CA LEU A 15 -1.18 10.01 -8.85
C LEU A 15 0.21 9.34 -8.88
N ALA A 16 1.25 10.03 -9.36
CA ALA A 16 2.63 9.53 -9.38
C ALA A 16 3.14 9.10 -7.99
N SER A 17 2.80 9.88 -6.96
CA SER A 17 3.22 9.58 -5.58
C SER A 17 2.61 8.27 -5.08
N GLU A 18 1.33 8.06 -5.38
CA GLU A 18 0.56 6.88 -5.03
C GLU A 18 1.04 5.66 -5.82
N MET A 19 1.39 5.83 -7.10
CA MET A 19 2.00 4.78 -7.93
C MET A 19 3.29 4.27 -7.30
N LYS A 20 4.16 5.18 -6.87
CA LYS A 20 5.42 4.82 -6.19
C LYS A 20 5.16 4.06 -4.88
N ILE A 21 4.18 4.50 -4.09
CA ILE A 21 3.80 3.81 -2.85
C ILE A 21 3.29 2.40 -3.17
N VAL A 22 2.37 2.23 -4.10
CA VAL A 22 1.83 0.92 -4.52
C VAL A 22 2.94 -0.03 -4.98
N ALA A 23 3.88 0.45 -5.80
CA ALA A 23 5.03 -0.34 -6.22
C ALA A 23 5.88 -0.78 -5.02
N ASN A 24 6.06 0.10 -4.03
CA ASN A 24 6.78 -0.23 -2.81
C ASN A 24 6.01 -1.17 -1.86
N LEU A 25 4.68 -1.12 -1.80
CA LEU A 25 3.89 -2.10 -1.02
C LEU A 25 4.15 -3.53 -1.50
N LYS A 26 4.26 -3.73 -2.81
CA LYS A 26 4.63 -5.02 -3.40
C LYS A 26 6.04 -5.45 -2.99
N LYS A 27 7.00 -4.53 -2.99
CA LYS A 27 8.37 -4.79 -2.50
C LYS A 27 8.38 -5.14 -1.00
N ALA A 28 7.57 -4.46 -0.19
CA ALA A 28 7.44 -4.75 1.23
C ALA A 28 6.85 -6.15 1.48
N ALA A 29 5.76 -6.50 0.79
CA ALA A 29 5.15 -7.83 0.89
C ALA A 29 6.15 -8.93 0.47
N LEU A 30 6.88 -8.71 -0.63
CA LEU A 30 7.90 -9.65 -1.11
C LEU A 30 9.06 -9.80 -0.12
N ALA A 31 9.50 -8.70 0.51
CA ALA A 31 10.55 -8.75 1.52
C ALA A 31 10.13 -9.59 2.74
N VAL A 32 8.91 -9.39 3.24
CA VAL A 32 8.38 -10.17 4.39
C VAL A 32 8.19 -11.63 4.02
N ALA A 33 7.55 -11.91 2.86
CA ALA A 33 7.35 -13.27 2.37
C ALA A 33 8.69 -14.01 2.15
N GLY A 34 9.67 -13.32 1.56
CA GLY A 34 11.00 -13.86 1.32
C GLY A 34 11.74 -14.18 2.62
N SER A 35 11.71 -13.29 3.61
CA SER A 35 12.26 -13.54 4.94
C SER A 35 11.61 -14.74 5.63
N ALA A 36 10.28 -14.86 5.56
CA ALA A 36 9.55 -16.00 6.12
C ALA A 36 9.91 -17.30 5.40
N ALA A 37 9.99 -17.30 4.06
CA ALA A 37 10.36 -18.46 3.26
C ALA A 37 11.80 -18.92 3.55
N LEU A 38 12.74 -17.99 3.73
CA LEU A 38 14.12 -18.31 4.12
C LEU A 38 14.20 -18.90 5.53
N LYS A 39 13.39 -18.41 6.47
CA LYS A 39 13.38 -18.88 7.87
C LYS A 39 12.74 -20.26 8.02
N PHE A 40 11.57 -20.46 7.45
CA PHE A 40 10.73 -21.64 7.70
C PHE A 40 10.80 -22.69 6.58
N ALA A 41 11.21 -22.30 5.37
CA ALA A 41 11.30 -23.19 4.21
C ALA A 41 10.02 -24.03 4.05
N GLN A 42 10.15 -25.36 4.10
CA GLN A 42 9.03 -26.28 3.91
C GLN A 42 7.97 -26.22 5.02
N SER A 43 8.30 -25.70 6.21
CA SER A 43 7.35 -25.60 7.34
C SER A 43 6.58 -24.28 7.38
N ILE A 44 6.75 -23.40 6.38
CA ILE A 44 6.04 -22.10 6.34
C ILE A 44 4.52 -22.25 6.40
N SER A 45 3.97 -23.35 5.86
CA SER A 45 2.53 -23.65 5.91
C SER A 45 1.98 -23.85 7.32
N GLN A 46 2.84 -24.11 8.31
CA GLN A 46 2.48 -24.22 9.72
C GLN A 46 2.48 -22.86 10.42
N GLN A 47 3.09 -21.83 9.82
CA GLN A 47 3.17 -20.47 10.37
C GLN A 47 2.00 -19.63 9.87
N GLN A 48 0.78 -20.00 10.26
CA GLN A 48 -0.45 -19.44 9.71
C GLN A 48 -0.57 -17.93 9.96
N GLU A 49 -0.14 -17.45 11.12
CA GLU A 49 -0.17 -16.03 11.47
C GLU A 49 0.80 -15.22 10.61
N VAL A 50 1.99 -15.75 10.32
CA VAL A 50 2.97 -15.11 9.42
C VAL A 50 2.42 -15.07 7.99
N MET A 51 1.83 -16.16 7.53
CA MET A 51 1.17 -16.20 6.22
C MET A 51 -0.02 -15.24 6.14
N MET A 52 -0.83 -15.14 7.21
CA MET A 52 -1.97 -14.22 7.29
C MET A 52 -1.51 -12.77 7.20
N ARG A 53 -0.47 -12.39 7.95
CA ARG A 53 0.10 -11.02 7.87
C ARG A 53 0.68 -10.73 6.49
N THR A 54 1.33 -11.72 5.87
CA THR A 54 1.84 -11.58 4.50
C THR A 54 0.69 -11.42 3.49
N ALA A 55 -0.37 -12.21 3.64
CA ALA A 55 -1.57 -12.10 2.81
C ALA A 55 -2.26 -10.74 2.98
N ASP A 56 -2.36 -10.22 4.21
CA ASP A 56 -2.89 -8.88 4.48
C ASP A 56 -2.13 -7.81 3.69
N MET A 57 -0.79 -7.87 3.65
CA MET A 57 0.04 -6.94 2.86
C MET A 57 -0.22 -7.06 1.36
N ILE A 58 -0.36 -8.29 0.84
CA ILE A 58 -0.67 -8.55 -0.57
C ILE A 58 -2.06 -7.98 -0.93
N ILE A 59 -3.05 -8.16 -0.05
CA ILE A 59 -4.40 -7.61 -0.21
C ILE A 59 -4.35 -6.08 -0.25
N GLN A 60 -3.60 -5.45 0.67
CA GLN A 60 -3.44 -3.99 0.67
C GLN A 60 -2.83 -3.50 -0.65
N ALA A 61 -1.76 -4.15 -1.14
CA ALA A 61 -1.14 -3.79 -2.40
C ALA A 61 -2.11 -3.94 -3.60
N PHE A 62 -2.86 -5.04 -3.65
CA PHE A 62 -3.82 -5.31 -4.73
C PHE A 62 -4.97 -4.30 -4.75
N VAL A 63 -5.56 -4.01 -3.59
CA VAL A 63 -6.69 -3.07 -3.47
C VAL A 63 -6.24 -1.65 -3.81
N ALA A 64 -5.04 -1.26 -3.36
CA ALA A 64 -4.45 0.05 -3.70
C ALA A 64 -4.14 0.19 -5.18
N GLU A 65 -3.52 -0.82 -5.79
CA GLU A 65 -3.24 -0.83 -7.23
C GLU A 65 -4.52 -0.77 -8.07
N SER A 66 -5.54 -1.54 -7.68
CA SER A 66 -6.82 -1.58 -8.40
C SER A 66 -7.52 -0.21 -8.39
N ALA A 67 -7.56 0.46 -7.23
CA ALA A 67 -8.15 1.79 -7.11
C ALA A 67 -7.35 2.83 -7.90
N LEU A 68 -6.02 2.79 -7.81
CA LEU A 68 -5.12 3.68 -8.55
C LEU A 68 -5.33 3.57 -10.07
N LEU A 69 -5.25 2.36 -10.61
CA LEU A 69 -5.38 2.12 -12.05
C LEU A 69 -6.77 2.50 -12.56
N ARG A 70 -7.83 2.24 -11.78
CA ARG A 70 -9.18 2.68 -12.10
C ARG A 70 -9.26 4.20 -12.18
N THR A 71 -8.71 4.91 -11.20
CA THR A 71 -8.73 6.38 -11.16
C THR A 71 -7.94 6.98 -12.31
N GLN A 72 -6.74 6.47 -12.59
CA GLN A 72 -5.95 6.91 -13.74
C GLN A 72 -6.68 6.72 -15.06
N LYS A 73 -7.41 5.62 -15.23
CA LYS A 73 -8.25 5.38 -16.41
C LYS A 73 -9.40 6.39 -16.55
N ILE A 74 -9.98 6.86 -15.44
CA ILE A 74 -11.03 7.88 -15.45
C ILE A 74 -10.42 9.24 -15.80
N ILE A 75 -9.29 9.59 -15.21
CA ILE A 75 -8.52 10.82 -15.52
C ILE A 75 -8.16 10.85 -17.02
N SER A 76 -7.64 9.75 -17.57
CA SER A 76 -7.27 9.68 -18.99
C SER A 76 -8.45 9.75 -19.94
N SER A 77 -9.68 9.48 -19.45
CA SER A 77 -10.91 9.66 -20.23
C SER A 77 -11.40 11.12 -20.30
N GLY A 78 -10.75 12.04 -19.60
CA GLY A 78 -11.10 13.46 -19.56
C GLY A 78 -12.32 13.78 -18.67
N LYS A 79 -12.82 12.81 -17.91
CA LYS A 79 -13.90 13.02 -16.92
C LYS A 79 -13.33 13.64 -15.65
N ASP A 80 -14.18 14.35 -14.91
CA ASP A 80 -13.84 14.72 -13.53
C ASP A 80 -13.69 13.45 -12.69
N ALA A 81 -12.52 13.33 -12.05
CA ALA A 81 -12.13 12.20 -11.21
C ALA A 81 -11.78 12.67 -9.78
N SER A 82 -12.26 13.84 -9.36
CA SER A 82 -11.92 14.47 -8.09
C SER A 82 -12.27 13.60 -6.88
N LEU A 83 -13.40 12.88 -6.92
CA LEU A 83 -13.81 11.96 -5.87
C LEU A 83 -13.00 10.66 -5.88
N GLU A 84 -12.76 10.07 -7.05
CA GLU A 84 -11.95 8.87 -7.22
C GLU A 84 -10.51 9.09 -6.77
N THR A 85 -9.97 10.28 -7.07
CA THR A 85 -8.66 10.74 -6.62
C THR A 85 -8.64 10.80 -5.09
N ALA A 86 -9.61 11.49 -4.46
CA ALA A 86 -9.68 11.58 -3.00
C ALA A 86 -9.81 10.20 -2.32
N MET A 87 -10.63 9.30 -2.87
CA MET A 87 -10.79 7.93 -2.36
C MET A 87 -9.49 7.13 -2.50
N THR A 88 -8.81 7.23 -3.64
CA THR A 88 -7.54 6.54 -3.91
C THR A 88 -6.45 7.01 -2.97
N GLN A 89 -6.33 8.31 -2.75
CA GLN A 89 -5.33 8.89 -1.83
C GLN A 89 -5.48 8.37 -0.40
N ILE A 90 -6.70 8.35 0.12
CA ILE A 90 -6.98 7.78 1.45
C ILE A 90 -6.61 6.30 1.47
N LEU A 91 -7.02 5.56 0.45
CA LEU A 91 -6.84 4.11 0.41
C LEU A 91 -5.37 3.72 0.33
N VAL A 92 -4.56 4.42 -0.47
CA VAL A 92 -3.11 4.20 -0.59
C VAL A 92 -2.38 4.53 0.71
N ALA A 93 -2.73 5.65 1.36
CA ALA A 93 -2.17 6.01 2.67
C ALA A 93 -2.47 4.93 3.73
N GLN A 94 -3.73 4.48 3.80
CA GLN A 94 -4.13 3.43 4.73
C GLN A 94 -3.48 2.07 4.41
N ALA A 95 -3.34 1.73 3.13
CA ALA A 95 -2.68 0.52 2.69
C ALA A 95 -1.22 0.50 3.16
N ALA A 96 -0.51 1.64 3.09
CA ALA A 96 0.85 1.77 3.58
C ALA A 96 0.97 1.56 5.09
N GLU A 97 0.12 2.21 5.90
CA GLU A 97 0.09 2.04 7.35
C GLU A 97 -0.21 0.59 7.77
N LYS A 98 -1.25 -0.01 7.17
CA LYS A 98 -1.65 -1.39 7.45
C LYS A 98 -0.56 -2.38 7.06
N SER A 99 0.08 -2.15 5.92
CA SER A 99 1.17 -3.02 5.44
C SER A 99 2.39 -2.95 6.36
N PHE A 100 2.74 -1.76 6.86
CA PHE A 100 3.82 -1.63 7.83
C PHE A 100 3.53 -2.41 9.12
N ASN A 101 2.32 -2.27 9.66
CA ASN A 101 1.93 -2.96 10.89
C ASN A 101 1.94 -4.48 10.71
N ALA A 102 1.34 -4.99 9.63
CA ALA A 102 1.33 -6.42 9.34
C ALA A 102 2.75 -6.97 9.13
N GLY A 103 3.60 -6.28 8.36
CA GLY A 103 4.98 -6.68 8.16
C GLY A 103 5.81 -6.66 9.44
N ARG A 104 5.57 -5.68 10.33
CA ARG A 104 6.23 -5.60 11.63
C ARG A 104 5.85 -6.77 12.53
N GLU A 105 4.56 -7.11 12.61
CA GLU A 105 4.07 -8.24 13.39
C GLU A 105 4.65 -9.57 12.88
N ALA A 106 4.65 -9.77 11.55
CA ALA A 106 5.22 -10.96 10.94
C ALA A 106 6.73 -11.10 11.26
N LEU A 107 7.54 -10.10 10.94
CA LEU A 107 8.99 -10.17 11.08
C LEU A 107 9.42 -10.32 12.55
N SER A 108 8.75 -9.61 13.46
CA SER A 108 9.09 -9.65 14.89
C SER A 108 8.74 -11.00 15.56
N SER A 109 7.99 -11.88 14.87
CA SER A 109 7.68 -13.21 15.39
C SER A 109 8.79 -14.24 15.18
N PHE A 110 9.76 -13.98 14.28
CA PHE A 110 10.78 -14.97 13.91
C PHE A 110 12.18 -14.41 13.64
N MET A 111 12.36 -13.09 13.68
CA MET A 111 13.64 -12.40 13.55
C MET A 111 13.91 -11.56 14.81
N ASP A 112 15.19 -11.42 15.15
CA ASP A 112 15.64 -10.64 16.30
C ASP A 112 16.92 -9.85 15.97
N GLY A 113 17.37 -9.02 16.92
CA GLY A 113 18.66 -8.35 16.84
C GLY A 113 18.81 -7.41 15.63
N ASP A 114 19.98 -7.41 15.03
CA ASP A 114 20.30 -6.50 13.93
C ASP A 114 19.61 -6.90 12.62
N ASP A 115 19.38 -8.19 12.38
CA ASP A 115 18.62 -8.67 11.22
C ASP A 115 17.20 -8.11 11.23
N LEU A 116 16.49 -8.21 12.37
CA LEU A 116 15.15 -7.62 12.50
C LEU A 116 15.19 -6.11 12.26
N ARG A 117 16.14 -5.39 12.87
CA ARG A 117 16.27 -3.94 12.72
C ARG A 117 16.46 -3.53 11.27
N MET A 118 17.36 -4.20 10.55
CA MET A 118 17.65 -3.93 9.14
C MET A 118 16.44 -4.20 8.25
N THR A 119 15.79 -5.36 8.41
CA THR A 119 14.61 -5.70 7.60
C THR A 119 13.42 -4.78 7.90
N LEU A 120 13.17 -4.45 9.17
CA LEU A 120 12.13 -3.48 9.54
C LEU A 120 12.40 -2.08 8.98
N ALA A 121 13.66 -1.63 8.93
CA ALA A 121 14.02 -0.36 8.33
C ALA A 121 13.71 -0.34 6.82
N ALA A 122 14.00 -1.44 6.11
CA ALA A 122 13.64 -1.58 4.70
C ALA A 122 12.12 -1.56 4.48
N VAL A 123 11.35 -2.34 5.27
CA VAL A 123 9.88 -2.35 5.21
C VAL A 123 9.30 -0.98 5.53
N ARG A 124 9.84 -0.27 6.54
CA ARG A 124 9.43 1.10 6.87
C ARG A 124 9.69 2.07 5.72
N ARG A 125 10.81 1.93 5.01
CA ARG A 125 11.12 2.76 3.84
C ARG A 125 10.13 2.52 2.70
N PHE A 126 9.76 1.26 2.45
CA PHE A 126 8.79 0.91 1.41
C PHE A 126 7.36 1.35 1.73
N THR A 127 7.01 1.39 3.01
CA THR A 127 5.67 1.79 3.47
C THR A 127 5.57 3.26 3.87
N LYS A 128 6.62 4.04 3.62
CA LYS A 128 6.60 5.48 3.86
C LYS A 128 5.73 6.17 2.81
N PHE A 129 4.85 7.05 3.28
CA PHE A 129 4.05 7.94 2.47
C PHE A 129 4.11 9.35 3.07
N ASP A 130 3.87 10.37 2.26
CA ASP A 130 3.81 11.75 2.73
C ASP A 130 2.49 12.03 3.45
N ALA A 131 2.49 12.99 4.36
CA ALA A 131 1.30 13.29 5.16
C ALA A 131 0.14 13.79 4.26
N VAL A 132 -0.92 12.99 4.17
CA VAL A 132 -2.15 13.34 3.46
C VAL A 132 -3.17 13.87 4.46
N ASN A 133 -3.85 14.98 4.15
CA ASN A 133 -4.96 15.48 4.96
C ASN A 133 -6.23 14.64 4.74
N VAL A 134 -6.23 13.44 5.29
CA VAL A 134 -7.34 12.47 5.16
C VAL A 134 -8.66 12.99 5.72
N ILE A 135 -8.63 13.96 6.65
CA ILE A 135 -9.86 14.56 7.20
C ILE A 135 -10.56 15.40 6.14
N ALA A 136 -9.82 16.25 5.42
CA ALA A 136 -10.38 17.05 4.33
C ALA A 136 -10.94 16.17 3.22
N LEU A 137 -10.19 15.14 2.80
CA LEU A 137 -10.63 14.20 1.77
C LEU A 137 -11.90 13.43 2.18
N ARG A 138 -11.98 12.98 3.44
CA ARG A 138 -13.20 12.32 3.97
C ARG A 138 -14.41 13.25 3.97
N ARG A 139 -14.23 14.54 4.27
CA ARG A 139 -15.32 15.52 4.23
C ARG A 139 -15.81 15.77 2.80
N GLN A 140 -14.89 15.84 1.83
CA GLN A 140 -15.24 15.93 0.40
C GLN A 140 -16.07 14.72 -0.04
N ILE A 141 -15.63 13.50 0.29
CA ILE A 141 -16.35 12.27 -0.03
C ILE A 141 -17.72 12.23 0.66
N ALA A 142 -17.78 12.61 1.94
CA ALA A 142 -19.03 12.63 2.70
C ALA A 142 -20.06 13.59 2.09
N ALA A 143 -19.64 14.77 1.61
CA ALA A 143 -20.54 15.70 0.93
C ALA A 143 -21.17 15.07 -0.33
N ALA A 144 -20.36 14.39 -1.15
CA ALA A 144 -20.85 13.69 -2.34
C ALA A 144 -21.77 12.51 -2.02
N VAL A 145 -21.47 11.74 -0.97
CA VAL A 145 -22.33 10.64 -0.49
C VAL A 145 -23.70 11.16 -0.06
N LEU A 146 -23.74 12.29 0.67
CA LEU A 146 -24.98 12.91 1.13
C LEU A 146 -25.81 13.46 -0.03
N GLU A 147 -25.18 14.09 -1.02
CA GLU A 147 -25.84 14.58 -2.22
C GLU A 147 -26.43 13.44 -3.08
N ALA A 148 -25.74 12.29 -3.12
CA ALA A 148 -26.16 11.12 -3.88
C ALA A 148 -27.18 10.22 -3.12
N ASP A 149 -27.43 10.46 -1.84
CA ASP A 149 -28.15 9.56 -0.92
C ASP A 149 -27.66 8.10 -1.00
N GLY A 150 -26.34 7.92 -1.08
CA GLY A 150 -25.73 6.61 -1.31
C GLY A 150 -24.32 6.66 -1.87
N TYR A 151 -23.94 5.61 -2.59
CA TYR A 151 -22.62 5.53 -3.20
C TYR A 151 -22.50 6.52 -4.37
N PRO A 152 -21.54 7.48 -4.33
CA PRO A 152 -21.56 8.64 -5.22
C PRO A 152 -20.98 8.38 -6.61
N LEU A 153 -20.24 7.26 -6.80
CA LEU A 153 -19.64 6.93 -8.09
C LEU A 153 -20.61 6.08 -8.92
N LYS A 154 -20.95 6.54 -10.13
CA LYS A 154 -21.85 5.87 -11.09
C LYS A 154 -21.10 5.32 -12.28
#